data_AF-A0A940SQX9-F1
#
_entry.id   AF-A0A940SQX9-F1
#
_cell.length_a   1.000
_cell.length_b   1.000
_cell.length_c   1.000
_cell.angle_alpha   90.00
_cell.angle_beta   90.00
_cell.angle_gamma   90.00
#
_symmetry.space_group_name_H-M   'P 1'
#
loop_
_entity.id
_entity.type
_entity.pdbx_description
1 polymer ?
#
loop_
_entity_poly.entity_id
_entity_poly.type
_entity_poly.pdbx_seq_one_letter_code
_entity_poly.pdbx_strand_id
1 'polypeptide(L)'
;IYVDTVICLEGTEILGAFLADQLSQGGINQGKEINVVTPELNAVNQMIFRDNTQKMIWGKKVLLLISSASTGKSINRAIDCLQYYSGDLTAVGAIFSAIDEIDGIEVRSLFHGSDIAGYDNFPANDCPMCRNGIKVDALVNSFGYSKI
;
A
#
# COMPACT_ATOMS: atom_id res chain seq x y z
N ILE A 1 -14.55 -10.92 -0.39
CA ILE A 1 -13.41 -11.14 0.52
C ILE A 1 -13.85 -10.66 1.90
N TYR A 2 -13.58 -11.41 2.96
CA TYR A 2 -13.89 -10.98 4.33
C TYR A 2 -12.70 -10.23 4.91
N VAL A 3 -12.93 -9.06 5.50
CA VAL A 3 -11.89 -8.16 6.03
C VAL A 3 -12.20 -7.76 7.46
N ASP A 4 -11.28 -7.95 8.40
CA ASP A 4 -11.40 -7.44 9.78
C ASP A 4 -10.71 -6.08 9.95
N THR A 5 -9.65 -5.83 9.17
CA THR A 5 -8.80 -4.64 9.31
C THR A 5 -8.28 -4.15 7.97
N VAL A 6 -8.35 -2.84 7.77
CA VAL A 6 -7.70 -2.13 6.68
C VAL A 6 -6.43 -1.48 7.23
N ILE A 7 -5.28 -1.87 6.68
CA ILE A 7 -4.01 -1.20 6.94
C ILE A 7 -3.82 -0.13 5.87
N CYS A 8 -3.65 1.13 6.28
CA CYS A 8 -3.41 2.24 5.38
C CYS A 8 -1.92 2.59 5.33
N LEU A 9 -1.39 2.78 4.13
CA LEU A 9 -0.04 3.29 3.87
C LEU A 9 -0.12 4.57 3.06
N GLU A 10 0.92 5.41 3.14
CA GLU A 10 1.11 6.56 2.24
C GLU A 10 -0.06 7.57 2.22
N GLY A 11 -0.70 7.79 3.37
CA GLY A 11 -1.73 8.82 3.50
C GLY A 11 -3.14 8.38 3.05
N THR A 12 -3.40 7.07 2.94
CA THR A 12 -4.70 6.55 2.51
C THR A 12 -5.72 6.39 3.66
N GLU A 13 -5.52 7.00 4.83
CA GLU A 13 -6.37 6.81 6.02
C GLU A 13 -7.83 7.18 5.76
N ILE A 14 -8.05 8.32 5.11
CA ILE A 14 -9.40 8.81 4.80
C ILE A 14 -10.10 7.84 3.83
N LEU A 15 -9.38 7.38 2.80
CA LEU A 15 -9.90 6.39 1.87
C LEU A 15 -10.18 5.06 2.55
N GLY A 16 -9.30 4.62 3.46
CA GLY A 16 -9.48 3.41 4.25
C GLY A 16 -10.70 3.47 5.16
N ALA A 17 -10.98 4.63 5.77
CA ALA A 17 -12.17 4.86 6.58
C ALA A 17 -13.47 4.72 5.76
N PHE A 18 -13.53 5.38 4.59
CA PHE A 18 -14.70 5.23 3.71
C PHE A 18 -14.82 3.81 3.16
N LEU A 19 -13.71 3.16 2.81
CA LEU A 19 -13.72 1.78 2.34
C LEU A 19 -14.24 0.83 3.42
N ALA A 20 -13.77 0.97 4.66
CA ALA A 20 -14.23 0.19 5.80
C ALA A 20 -15.74 0.39 6.06
N ASP A 21 -16.21 1.65 6.01
CA ASP A 21 -17.64 1.96 6.13
C ASP A 21 -18.45 1.28 5.02
N GLN A 22 -18.04 1.40 3.76
CA GLN A 22 -18.72 0.76 2.63
C GLN A 22 -18.73 -0.77 2.74
N LEU A 23 -17.62 -1.39 3.15
CA LEU A 23 -17.56 -2.84 3.38
C LEU A 23 -18.51 -3.28 4.51
N SER A 24 -18.70 -2.44 5.53
CA SER A 24 -19.61 -2.74 6.65
C SER A 24 -21.10 -2.63 6.28
N GLN A 25 -21.43 -1.93 5.20
CA GLN A 25 -22.81 -1.70 4.77
C GLN A 25 -23.41 -2.86 3.96
N GLY A 26 -22.58 -3.79 3.45
CA GLY A 26 -23.07 -4.88 2.60
C GLY A 26 -22.11 -6.06 2.41
N GLY A 27 -22.57 -7.08 1.70
CA GLY A 27 -21.79 -8.29 1.42
C GLY A 27 -21.44 -9.10 2.68
N ILE A 28 -20.31 -9.80 2.64
CA ILE A 28 -19.88 -10.71 3.73
C ILE A 28 -19.47 -9.96 5.02
N ASN A 29 -19.19 -8.67 4.92
CA ASN A 29 -18.79 -7.80 6.01
C ASN A 29 -19.95 -6.99 6.61
N GLN A 30 -21.18 -7.22 6.14
CA GLN A 30 -22.35 -6.47 6.58
C GLN A 30 -22.53 -6.50 8.10
N GLY A 31 -22.64 -5.31 8.71
CA GLY A 31 -22.83 -5.12 10.15
C GLY A 31 -21.60 -5.43 11.01
N LYS A 32 -20.41 -5.60 10.40
CA LYS A 32 -19.15 -5.83 11.13
C LYS A 32 -18.40 -4.51 11.32
N GLU A 33 -17.79 -4.36 12.49
CA GLU A 33 -16.80 -3.30 12.73
C GLU A 33 -15.48 -3.70 12.05
N ILE A 34 -14.95 -2.80 11.23
CA ILE A 34 -13.69 -2.99 10.51
C ILE A 34 -12.69 -1.96 11.06
N ASN A 35 -11.52 -2.44 11.51
CA ASN A 35 -10.49 -1.54 12.03
C ASN A 35 -9.79 -0.81 10.87
N VAL A 36 -9.37 0.43 11.09
CA VAL A 36 -8.54 1.18 10.16
C VAL A 36 -7.29 1.62 10.91
N VAL A 37 -6.11 1.17 10.47
CA VAL A 37 -4.87 1.36 11.20
C VAL A 37 -3.73 1.73 10.25
N THR A 38 -2.89 2.68 10.65
CA THR A 38 -1.65 3.01 9.97
C THR A 38 -0.47 2.53 10.82
N PRO A 39 0.49 1.76 10.27
CA PRO A 39 1.69 1.36 10.99
C PRO A 39 2.65 2.54 11.15
N GLU A 40 3.46 2.50 12.19
CA GLU A 40 4.58 3.43 12.34
C GLU A 40 5.78 2.95 11.54
N LEU A 41 6.50 3.89 10.92
CA LEU A 41 7.78 3.62 10.27
C LEU A 41 8.92 4.05 11.19
N ASN A 42 9.86 3.14 11.45
CA ASN A 42 11.09 3.50 12.16
C ASN A 42 12.12 4.16 11.23
N ALA A 43 13.26 4.56 11.78
CA ALA A 43 14.34 5.22 11.03
C ALA A 43 14.92 4.40 9.87
N VAL A 44 14.64 3.10 9.82
CA VAL A 44 15.08 2.16 8.76
C VAL A 44 13.92 1.75 7.84
N ASN A 45 12.79 2.46 7.90
CA ASN A 45 11.55 2.16 7.15
C ASN A 45 10.94 0.78 7.46
N GLN A 46 11.17 0.23 8.66
CA GLN A 46 10.45 -0.95 9.12
C GLN A 46 9.10 -0.53 9.71
N MET A 47 8.05 -1.29 9.38
CA MET A 47 6.70 -1.08 9.92
C MET A 47 6.55 -1.72 11.30
N ILE A 48 5.92 -0.99 12.22
CA ILE A 48 5.67 -1.41 13.60
C ILE A 48 4.24 -1.02 14.00
N PHE A 49 3.56 -1.92 14.72
CA PHE A 49 2.31 -1.62 15.40
C PHE A 49 2.55 -1.50 16.91
N ARG A 50 2.01 -0.44 17.53
CA ARG A 50 2.02 -0.28 18.99
C ARG A 50 1.12 -1.31 19.66
N ASP A 51 1.46 -1.67 20.89
CA ASP A 51 0.75 -2.61 21.75
C ASP A 51 -0.78 -2.42 21.75
N ASN A 52 -1.26 -1.18 21.84
CA ASN A 52 -2.68 -0.85 21.81
C ASN A 52 -3.38 -1.18 20.47
N THR A 53 -2.64 -1.26 19.37
CA THR A 53 -3.15 -1.56 18.02
C THR A 53 -2.88 -2.99 17.55
N GLN A 54 -1.93 -3.72 18.17
CA GLN A 54 -1.56 -5.08 17.74
C GLN A 54 -2.74 -6.06 17.73
N LYS A 55 -3.69 -5.91 18.67
CA LYS A 55 -4.93 -6.70 18.71
C LYS A 55 -5.85 -6.53 17.48
N MET A 56 -5.66 -5.45 16.72
CA MET A 56 -6.38 -5.18 15.48
C MET A 56 -5.75 -5.93 14.30
N ILE A 57 -4.56 -6.53 14.47
CA ILE A 57 -3.83 -7.23 13.41
C ILE A 57 -3.74 -8.74 13.68
N TRP A 58 -3.47 -9.15 14.92
CA TRP A 58 -3.28 -10.56 15.28
C TRP A 58 -4.48 -11.43 14.91
N GLY A 59 -4.24 -12.42 14.03
CA GLY A 59 -5.25 -13.38 13.58
C GLY A 59 -6.38 -12.75 12.76
N LYS A 60 -6.19 -11.53 12.26
CA LYS A 60 -7.19 -10.78 11.48
C LYS A 60 -6.97 -10.94 9.98
N LYS A 61 -8.07 -10.94 9.21
CA LYS A 61 -8.03 -10.82 7.76
C LYS A 61 -7.79 -9.36 7.39
N VAL A 62 -6.66 -9.09 6.77
CA VAL A 62 -6.13 -7.74 6.54
C VAL A 62 -6.22 -7.39 5.07
N LEU A 63 -6.80 -6.22 4.78
CA LEU A 63 -6.69 -5.55 3.49
C LEU A 63 -5.62 -4.47 3.60
N LEU A 64 -4.63 -4.49 2.73
CA LEU A 64 -3.64 -3.42 2.63
C LEU A 64 -4.10 -2.38 1.62
N LEU A 65 -4.18 -1.12 2.01
CA LEU A 65 -4.49 0.01 1.14
C LEU A 65 -3.27 0.90 1.00
N ILE A 66 -2.82 1.16 -0.22
CA ILE A 66 -1.64 1.97 -0.54
C ILE A 66 -1.94 3.00 -1.62
N SER A 67 -1.23 4.12 -1.62
CA SER A 67 -1.43 5.14 -2.65
C SER A 67 -0.89 4.68 -4.01
N SER A 68 0.36 4.19 -4.04
CA SER A 68 1.04 3.81 -5.28
C SER A 68 1.88 2.55 -5.10
N ALA A 69 1.65 1.54 -5.94
CA ALA A 69 2.42 0.32 -5.97
C ALA A 69 3.34 0.29 -7.20
N SER A 70 4.57 0.80 -7.08
CA SER A 70 5.51 0.85 -8.22
C SER A 70 6.37 -0.41 -8.37
N THR A 71 7.12 -0.79 -7.32
CA THR A 71 8.05 -1.94 -7.35
C THR A 71 7.66 -3.05 -6.38
N GLY A 72 6.55 -2.88 -5.66
CA GLY A 72 6.11 -3.84 -4.63
C GLY A 72 6.85 -3.77 -3.30
N LYS A 73 7.96 -3.02 -3.20
CA LYS A 73 8.78 -2.95 -1.95
C LYS A 73 7.98 -2.56 -0.70
N SER A 74 7.08 -1.59 -0.80
CA SER A 74 6.24 -1.18 0.34
C SER A 74 5.28 -2.31 0.76
N ILE A 75 4.74 -3.06 -0.21
CA ILE A 75 3.85 -4.19 0.04
C ILE A 75 4.63 -5.35 0.66
N ASN A 76 5.82 -5.69 0.16
CA ASN A 76 6.68 -6.72 0.77
C ASN A 76 7.01 -6.42 2.23
N ARG A 77 7.35 -5.16 2.56
CA ARG A 77 7.54 -4.76 3.95
C ARG A 77 6.28 -4.95 4.79
N ALA A 78 5.10 -4.74 4.21
CA ALA A 78 3.84 -4.93 4.91
C ALA A 78 3.57 -6.42 5.14
N ILE A 79 3.91 -7.27 4.16
CA ILE A 79 3.86 -8.74 4.28
C ILE A 79 4.78 -9.20 5.42
N ASP A 80 6.04 -8.76 5.45
CA ASP A 80 7.00 -9.10 6.52
C ASP A 80 6.47 -8.67 7.90
N CYS A 81 5.90 -7.46 7.97
CA CYS A 81 5.28 -6.94 9.19
C CYS A 81 4.08 -7.79 9.63
N LEU A 82 3.20 -8.17 8.69
CA LEU A 82 2.03 -8.99 8.98
C LEU A 82 2.40 -10.39 9.43
N GLN A 83 3.45 -10.99 8.86
CA GLN A 83 3.98 -12.27 9.33
C GLN A 83 4.41 -12.17 10.80
N TYR A 84 5.12 -11.10 11.18
CA TYR A 84 5.51 -10.86 12.57
C TYR A 84 4.31 -10.71 13.51
N TYR A 85 3.28 -9.96 13.09
CA TYR A 85 2.04 -9.76 13.87
C TYR A 85 0.95 -10.79 13.55
N SER A 86 1.29 -11.96 12.97
CA SER A 86 0.35 -13.04 12.62
C SER A 86 -0.97 -12.55 11.98
N GLY A 87 -0.89 -11.49 11.17
CA GLY A 87 -2.01 -10.97 10.38
C GLY A 87 -2.04 -11.67 9.03
N ASP A 88 -3.23 -11.87 8.48
CA ASP A 88 -3.43 -12.59 7.23
C ASP A 88 -3.79 -11.62 6.11
N LEU A 89 -2.82 -11.32 5.23
CA LEU A 89 -3.03 -10.42 4.10
C LEU A 89 -3.95 -11.08 3.07
N THR A 90 -5.19 -10.63 3.01
CA THR A 90 -6.21 -11.20 2.11
C THR A 90 -6.39 -10.45 0.80
N ALA A 91 -5.94 -9.19 0.72
CA ALA A 91 -6.07 -8.35 -0.47
C ALA A 91 -5.15 -7.13 -0.40
N VAL A 92 -4.73 -6.64 -1.58
CA VAL A 92 -4.05 -5.35 -1.73
C VAL A 92 -4.90 -4.45 -2.63
N GLY A 93 -5.26 -3.27 -2.12
CA GLY A 93 -5.86 -2.19 -2.87
C GLY A 93 -4.86 -1.06 -3.08
N ALA A 94 -4.78 -0.54 -4.30
CA ALA A 94 -3.93 0.60 -4.64
C ALA A 94 -4.73 1.67 -5.40
N ILE A 95 -4.36 2.94 -5.27
CA ILE A 95 -4.91 3.97 -6.16
C ILE A 95 -4.27 3.81 -7.54
N PHE A 96 -2.94 3.76 -7.59
CA PHE A 96 -2.16 3.48 -8.79
C PHE A 96 -1.32 2.21 -8.60
N SER A 97 -1.20 1.38 -9.62
CA SER A 97 -0.24 0.28 -9.64
C SER A 97 0.52 0.17 -10.96
N ALA A 98 1.81 -0.11 -10.86
CA ALA A 98 2.65 -0.55 -11.99
C ALA A 98 2.88 -2.09 -11.97
N ILE A 99 2.29 -2.79 -11.00
CA ILE A 99 2.36 -4.25 -10.84
C ILE A 99 0.96 -4.83 -10.63
N ASP A 100 0.67 -6.00 -11.21
CA ASP A 100 -0.65 -6.61 -11.09
C ASP A 100 -0.74 -7.64 -9.95
N GLU A 101 0.40 -8.18 -9.53
CA GLU A 101 0.50 -9.22 -8.52
C GLU A 101 1.81 -9.09 -7.73
N ILE A 102 1.79 -9.51 -6.46
CA ILE A 102 2.98 -9.70 -5.65
C ILE A 102 2.86 -10.98 -4.81
N ASP A 103 3.82 -11.89 -4.95
CA ASP A 103 3.85 -13.18 -4.24
C ASP A 103 2.52 -13.97 -4.28
N GLY A 104 1.83 -13.99 -5.43
CA GLY A 104 0.53 -14.65 -5.59
C GLY A 104 -0.68 -13.84 -5.11
N ILE A 105 -0.46 -12.62 -4.61
CA ILE A 105 -1.52 -11.73 -4.12
C ILE A 105 -1.83 -10.70 -5.21
N GLU A 106 -3.06 -10.74 -5.72
CA GLU A 106 -3.59 -9.77 -6.69
C GLU A 106 -3.57 -8.35 -6.09
N VAL A 107 -3.00 -7.40 -6.85
CA VAL A 107 -3.03 -5.97 -6.53
C VAL A 107 -4.16 -5.33 -7.33
N ARG A 108 -5.20 -4.87 -6.64
CA ARG A 108 -6.34 -4.20 -7.29
C ARG A 108 -6.13 -2.70 -7.30
N SER A 109 -6.01 -2.11 -8.48
CA SER A 109 -5.81 -0.67 -8.65
C SER A 109 -6.92 0.04 -9.41
N LEU A 110 -7.10 1.33 -9.11
CA LEU A 110 -7.97 2.22 -9.88
C LEU A 110 -7.30 2.66 -11.18
N PHE A 111 -5.98 2.90 -11.14
CA PHE A 111 -5.17 3.32 -12.27
C PHE A 111 -3.95 2.42 -12.46
N HIS A 112 -3.54 2.25 -13.72
CA HIS A 112 -2.35 1.52 -14.12
C HIS A 112 -1.41 2.42 -14.91
N GLY A 113 -0.18 1.95 -15.14
CA GLY A 113 0.79 2.67 -15.99
C GLY A 113 0.23 3.03 -17.37
N SER A 114 -0.64 2.18 -17.94
CA SER A 114 -1.31 2.45 -19.22
C SER A 114 -2.24 3.66 -19.22
N ASP A 115 -2.71 4.10 -18.05
CA ASP A 115 -3.59 5.26 -17.91
C ASP A 115 -2.80 6.58 -17.91
N ILE A 116 -1.47 6.52 -17.79
CA ILE A 116 -0.58 7.68 -17.75
C ILE A 116 0.34 7.64 -18.97
N ALA A 117 0.12 8.57 -19.90
CA ALA A 117 0.90 8.64 -21.14
C ALA A 117 2.40 8.85 -20.84
N GLY A 118 3.25 7.95 -21.35
CA GLY A 118 4.70 8.01 -21.16
C GLY A 118 5.17 7.65 -19.75
N TYR A 119 4.37 6.90 -18.98
CA TYR A 119 4.81 6.38 -17.69
C TYR A 119 5.82 5.24 -17.88
N ASP A 120 7.04 5.48 -17.41
CA ASP A 120 8.09 4.47 -17.34
C ASP A 120 8.54 4.27 -15.88
N ASN A 121 8.80 3.03 -15.51
CA ASN A 121 9.34 2.66 -14.20
C ASN A 121 10.53 1.71 -14.39
N PHE A 122 11.67 2.05 -13.79
CA PHE A 122 12.89 1.27 -13.88
C PHE A 122 13.43 0.96 -12.47
N PRO A 123 13.97 -0.24 -12.25
CA PRO A 123 14.85 -0.48 -11.10
C PRO A 123 15.98 0.55 -11.07
N ALA A 124 16.43 0.94 -9.87
CA ALA A 124 17.49 1.95 -9.71
C ALA A 124 18.77 1.62 -10.51
N ASN A 125 19.08 0.34 -10.66
CA ASN A 125 20.28 -0.16 -11.38
C ASN A 125 20.07 -0.28 -12.90
N ASP A 126 18.86 -0.07 -13.40
CA ASP A 126 18.47 -0.26 -14.80
C ASP A 126 17.85 0.99 -15.44
N CYS A 127 17.93 2.14 -14.76
CA CYS A 127 17.41 3.39 -15.30
C CYS A 127 18.24 3.88 -16.52
N PRO A 128 17.64 4.02 -17.72
CA PRO A 128 18.35 4.46 -18.92
C PRO A 128 18.83 5.91 -18.82
N MET A 129 18.07 6.79 -18.16
CA MET A 129 18.48 8.17 -17.92
C MET A 129 19.75 8.25 -17.06
N CYS A 130 19.82 7.44 -15.99
CA CYS A 130 21.01 7.35 -15.13
C CYS A 130 22.23 6.84 -15.90
N ARG A 131 22.07 5.80 -16.74
CA ARG A 131 23.16 5.26 -17.58
C ARG A 131 23.69 6.28 -18.58
N ASN A 132 22.82 7.15 -19.09
CA ASN A 132 23.17 8.22 -20.02
C ASN A 132 23.65 9.50 -19.31
N GLY A 133 23.82 9.48 -17.98
CA GLY A 133 24.28 10.64 -17.21
C GLY A 133 23.30 11.81 -17.19
N ILE A 134 22.03 11.57 -17.51
CA ILE A 134 20.98 12.59 -17.46
C ILE A 134 20.67 12.87 -15.99
N LYS A 135 20.79 14.13 -15.58
CA LYS A 135 20.50 14.55 -14.21
C LYS A 135 18.99 14.56 -13.96
N VAL A 136 18.60 14.26 -12.73
CA VAL A 136 17.25 14.47 -12.25
C VAL A 136 16.96 15.97 -12.25
N ASP A 137 15.86 16.37 -12.88
CA ASP A 137 15.40 17.75 -13.00
C ASP A 137 14.27 18.08 -12.04
N ALA A 138 13.59 17.07 -11.51
CA ALA A 138 12.56 17.22 -10.50
C ALA A 138 12.35 15.99 -9.62
N LEU A 139 11.80 16.22 -8.44
CA LEU A 139 11.32 15.20 -7.52
C LEU A 139 9.84 15.43 -7.22
N VAL A 140 9.06 14.35 -7.27
CA VAL A 140 7.63 14.35 -6.91
C VAL A 140 7.42 13.42 -5.73
N ASN A 141 6.73 13.90 -4.71
CA ASN A 141 6.28 13.09 -3.58
C ASN A 141 4.90 13.56 -3.10
N SER A 142 4.43 13.06 -1.96
CA SER A 142 3.14 13.43 -1.35
C SER A 142 2.99 14.92 -1.02
N PHE A 143 4.09 15.68 -0.99
CA PHE A 143 4.08 17.14 -0.76
C PHE A 143 4.11 17.96 -2.06
N GLY A 144 4.23 17.30 -3.22
CA GLY A 144 4.13 17.92 -4.54
C GLY A 144 5.40 17.80 -5.39
N TYR A 145 5.49 18.67 -6.39
CA TYR A 145 6.56 18.73 -7.37
C TYR A 145 7.64 19.74 -6.93
N SER A 146 8.90 19.32 -6.96
CA SER A 146 10.05 20.17 -6.67
C SER A 146 11.07 20.07 -7.79
N LYS A 147 11.50 21.21 -8.33
CA LYS A 147 12.54 21.27 -9.36
C LYS A 147 13.93 21.27 -8.72
N ILE A 148 14.89 20.55 -9.31
CA ILE A 148 16.28 20.42 -8.84
C ILE A 148 17.23 21.25 -9.71
#